data_AF-A0A354X0E2-F1
#
_entry.id   AF-A0A354X0E2-F1
#
_cell.length_a   1.000
_cell.length_b   1.000
_cell.length_c   1.000
_cell.angle_alpha   90.00
_cell.angle_beta   90.00
_cell.angle_gamma   90.00
#
_symmetry.space_group_name_H-M   'P 1'
#
loop_
_entity.id
_entity.type
_entity.pdbx_description
1 polymer ?
#
loop_
_entity_poly.entity_id
_entity_poly.type
_entity_poly.pdbx_seq_one_letter_code
_entity_poly.pdbx_strand_id
1 'polypeptide(L)'
;EDDRQKTTLPAGVVRIKAGANEFDKNYYYNIESQTGGNSFLRCWHITEDYFLLLMYDVPFSVGFNAVKTPATRLLVFKGETGKLTYVTGLPSPETIVGFADTPYSENGTAYVGVTTKTDDKAYPAVYSIDPKTAKASKGLVVEATQIDAVGKLAAK
;
A
#
# COMPACT_ATOMS: atom_id res chain seq x y z
N GLU A 1 8.59 26.35 7.53
CA GLU A 1 8.15 25.03 8.01
C GLU A 1 8.21 25.02 9.54
N ASP A 2 7.29 24.29 10.19
CA ASP A 2 7.21 24.19 11.65
C ASP A 2 8.25 23.20 12.18
N ASP A 3 9.08 23.60 13.15
CA ASP A 3 10.13 22.75 13.72
C ASP A 3 9.59 21.47 14.38
N ARG A 4 8.32 21.47 14.81
CA ARG A 4 7.66 20.29 15.39
C ARG A 4 7.33 19.22 14.35
N GLN A 5 7.35 19.55 13.06
CA GLN A 5 7.10 18.62 11.95
C GLN A 5 8.40 18.18 11.27
N LYS A 6 9.53 18.32 11.96
CA LYS A 6 10.84 17.84 11.50
C LYS A 6 11.21 16.58 12.26
N THR A 7 11.72 15.59 11.52
CA THR A 7 12.27 14.35 12.08
C THR A 7 13.59 14.05 11.39
N THR A 8 14.53 13.48 12.14
CA THR A 8 15.75 12.86 11.61
C THR A 8 15.62 11.34 11.49
N LEU A 9 14.52 10.78 12.01
CA LEU A 9 14.23 9.35 11.92
C LEU A 9 13.60 9.04 10.57
N PRO A 10 14.03 7.96 9.90
CA PRO A 10 13.40 7.48 8.68
C PRO A 10 11.99 6.96 8.99
N ALA A 11 11.14 6.92 7.96
CA ALA A 11 9.84 6.30 8.07
C ALA A 11 10.00 4.84 8.53
N GLY A 12 9.15 4.44 9.47
CA GLY A 12 9.24 3.11 10.06
C GLY A 12 7.97 2.69 10.79
N VAL A 13 7.93 1.41 11.14
CA VAL A 13 6.83 0.79 11.87
C VAL A 13 7.24 0.60 13.32
N VAL A 14 6.40 1.08 14.23
CA VAL A 14 6.45 0.81 15.67
C VAL A 14 5.21 0.04 16.09
N ARG A 15 5.26 -0.62 17.24
CA ARG A 15 4.15 -1.45 17.74
C ARG A 15 3.81 -1.10 19.18
N ILE A 16 2.53 -1.13 19.51
CA ILE A 16 2.04 -1.26 20.89
C ILE A 16 1.49 -2.68 21.03
N LYS A 17 1.92 -3.42 22.05
CA LYS A 17 1.44 -4.79 22.29
C LYS A 17 0.01 -4.76 22.81
N ALA A 18 -0.74 -5.85 22.59
CA ALA A 18 -2.06 -6.01 23.19
C ALA A 18 -1.97 -5.84 24.72
N GLY A 19 -2.82 -5.00 25.29
CA GLY A 19 -2.84 -4.68 26.72
C GLY A 19 -1.73 -3.73 27.20
N ALA A 20 -0.82 -3.29 26.33
CA ALA A 20 0.19 -2.28 26.67
C ALA A 20 -0.28 -0.86 26.32
N ASN A 21 0.28 0.12 27.01
CA ASN A 21 0.10 1.56 26.76
C ASN A 21 1.38 2.26 26.26
N GLU A 22 2.49 1.53 26.19
CA GLU A 22 3.78 2.00 25.69
C GLU A 22 4.16 1.32 24.37
N PHE A 23 4.94 2.02 23.55
CA PHE A 23 5.58 1.41 22.39
C PHE A 23 6.57 0.34 22.83
N ASP A 24 6.60 -0.77 22.09
CA ASP A 24 7.60 -1.80 22.26
C ASP A 24 8.96 -1.28 21.80
N LYS A 25 9.84 -0.99 22.76
CA LYS A 25 11.19 -0.44 22.53
C LYS A 25 12.06 -1.36 21.65
N ASN A 26 11.72 -2.64 21.55
CA ASN A 26 12.44 -3.62 20.75
C ASN A 26 11.81 -3.83 19.37
N TYR A 27 10.80 -3.04 19.01
CA TYR A 27 10.08 -3.16 17.75
C TYR A 27 10.15 -1.84 16.97
N TYR A 28 11.14 -1.75 16.09
CA TYR A 28 11.24 -0.69 15.10
C TYR A 28 11.75 -1.27 13.79
N TYR A 29 10.95 -1.10 12.74
CA TYR A 29 11.34 -1.48 11.38
C TYR A 29 11.40 -0.26 10.49
N ASN A 30 12.61 0.11 10.07
CA ASN A 30 12.83 1.12 9.05
C ASN A 30 12.36 0.57 7.70
N ILE A 31 11.36 1.22 7.10
CA ILE A 31 10.81 0.79 5.82
C ILE A 31 11.64 1.31 4.64
N GLU A 32 12.22 2.51 4.77
CA GLU A 32 13.07 3.12 3.74
C GLU A 32 14.32 2.27 3.48
N SER A 33 14.94 1.70 4.51
CA SER A 33 16.13 0.84 4.34
C SER A 33 15.86 -0.44 3.54
N GLN A 34 14.60 -0.93 3.54
CA GLN A 34 14.20 -2.12 2.79
C GLN A 34 13.79 -1.81 1.34
N THR A 35 13.55 -0.54 1.04
CA THR A 35 13.03 -0.10 -0.26
C THR A 35 14.00 0.79 -1.04
N GLY A 36 15.25 0.92 -0.57
CA GLY A 36 16.25 1.79 -1.20
C GLY A 36 15.97 3.28 -1.00
N GLY A 37 15.25 3.64 0.07
CA GLY A 37 14.89 5.01 0.41
C GLY A 37 13.48 5.43 -0.01
N ASN A 38 12.72 4.56 -0.69
CA ASN A 38 11.40 4.91 -1.21
C ASN A 38 10.40 5.30 -0.11
N SER A 39 9.61 6.33 -0.38
CA SER A 39 8.70 6.91 0.60
C SER A 39 7.34 6.26 0.70
N PHE A 40 6.82 6.25 1.92
CA PHE A 40 5.51 5.73 2.28
C PHE A 40 4.39 6.74 2.04
N LEU A 41 3.23 6.25 1.62
CA LEU A 41 2.02 7.07 1.46
C LEU A 41 0.87 6.60 2.36
N ARG A 42 0.44 5.33 2.26
CA ARG A 42 -0.74 4.81 2.98
C ARG A 42 -0.57 3.37 3.38
N CYS A 43 -1.26 2.95 4.44
CA CYS A 43 -1.35 1.55 4.86
C CYS A 43 -2.79 1.13 5.13
N TRP A 44 -3.07 -0.15 4.91
CA TRP A 44 -4.33 -0.81 5.24
C TRP A 44 -4.05 -2.17 5.85
N HIS A 45 -4.83 -2.56 6.86
CA HIS A 45 -4.78 -3.91 7.41
C HIS A 45 -5.41 -4.91 6.43
N ILE A 46 -4.81 -6.10 6.32
CA ILE A 46 -5.35 -7.19 5.50
C ILE A 46 -5.93 -8.27 6.40
N THR A 47 -5.07 -8.91 7.20
CA THR A 47 -5.40 -10.00 8.11
C THR A 47 -4.24 -10.21 9.06
N GLU A 48 -4.48 -10.77 10.24
CA GLU A 48 -3.43 -11.07 11.22
C GLU A 48 -2.52 -9.84 11.42
N ASP A 49 -1.22 -9.98 11.20
CA ASP A 49 -0.20 -8.93 11.22
C ASP A 49 0.30 -8.57 9.80
N TYR A 50 -0.49 -8.85 8.76
CA TYR A 50 -0.22 -8.43 7.39
C TYR A 50 -0.88 -7.10 7.05
N PHE A 51 -0.11 -6.19 6.48
CA PHE A 51 -0.55 -4.86 6.08
C PHE A 51 -0.18 -4.59 4.63
N LEU A 52 -1.10 -4.00 3.87
CA LEU A 52 -0.84 -3.49 2.52
C LEU A 52 -0.33 -2.06 2.63
N LEU A 53 0.78 -1.75 1.97
CA LEU A 53 1.36 -0.41 1.90
C LEU A 53 1.30 0.09 0.47
N LEU A 54 0.91 1.34 0.29
CA LEU A 54 1.10 2.11 -0.92
C LEU A 54 2.33 3.01 -0.75
N MET A 55 3.26 2.90 -1.70
CA MET A 55 4.53 3.61 -1.67
C MET A 55 4.81 4.33 -3.00
N TYR A 56 5.56 5.42 -2.89
CA TYR A 56 6.26 6.04 -4.00
C TYR A 56 7.45 5.17 -4.42
N ASP A 57 7.98 5.35 -5.62
CA ASP A 57 9.24 4.72 -6.06
C ASP A 57 10.44 5.67 -6.01
N VAL A 58 10.30 6.74 -5.22
CA VAL A 58 11.34 7.74 -4.98
C VAL A 58 11.42 8.07 -3.48
N PRO A 59 12.58 8.52 -3.00
CA PRO A 59 12.71 9.09 -1.66
C PRO A 59 11.99 10.42 -1.50
N PHE A 60 11.65 10.74 -0.25
CA PHE A 60 11.11 12.03 0.13
C PHE A 60 12.26 13.02 0.20
N SER A 61 12.03 14.22 -0.33
CA SER A 61 13.01 15.29 -0.33
C SER A 61 12.32 16.62 -0.13
N VAL A 62 13.07 17.65 0.27
CA VAL A 62 12.55 19.02 0.34
C VAL A 62 12.05 19.42 -1.04
N GLY A 63 10.78 19.83 -1.13
CA GLY A 63 10.11 20.12 -2.40
C GLY A 63 9.39 18.92 -3.04
N PHE A 64 9.30 17.78 -2.35
CA PHE A 64 8.49 16.64 -2.78
C PHE A 64 7.05 17.07 -3.06
N ASN A 65 6.56 16.78 -4.26
CA ASN A 65 5.21 17.15 -4.68
C ASN A 65 4.35 15.90 -4.83
N ALA A 66 3.61 15.56 -3.78
CA ALA A 66 2.72 14.41 -3.75
C ALA A 66 1.60 14.43 -4.82
N VAL A 67 1.30 15.61 -5.40
CA VAL A 67 0.32 15.76 -6.50
C VAL A 67 0.93 15.36 -7.84
N LYS A 68 2.23 15.58 -8.04
CA LYS A 68 2.95 15.31 -9.30
C LYS A 68 3.74 14.00 -9.30
N THR A 69 4.01 13.45 -8.12
CA THR A 69 4.69 12.16 -7.96
C THR A 69 3.64 11.08 -7.75
N PRO A 70 3.43 10.15 -8.70
CA PRO A 70 2.45 9.09 -8.52
C PRO A 70 2.98 8.00 -7.58
N ALA A 71 2.13 7.52 -6.67
CA ALA A 71 2.41 6.32 -5.89
C ALA A 71 1.91 5.10 -6.66
N THR A 72 2.83 4.27 -7.15
CA THR A 72 2.52 3.15 -8.07
C THR A 72 3.02 1.80 -7.55
N ARG A 73 3.52 1.72 -6.32
CA ARG A 73 4.04 0.49 -5.73
C ARG A 73 3.18 0.04 -4.56
N LEU A 74 2.70 -1.20 -4.62
CA LEU A 74 2.12 -1.89 -3.47
C LEU A 74 3.13 -2.85 -2.87
N LEU A 75 3.22 -2.86 -1.54
CA LEU A 75 4.05 -3.78 -0.78
C LEU A 75 3.21 -4.41 0.34
N VAL A 76 3.55 -5.64 0.72
CA VAL A 76 3.01 -6.28 1.92
C VAL A 76 4.05 -6.23 3.02
N PHE A 77 3.64 -5.73 4.19
CA PHE A 77 4.41 -5.75 5.43
C PHE A 77 3.92 -6.88 6.33
N LYS A 78 4.85 -7.70 6.84
CA LYS A 78 4.58 -8.73 7.86
C LYS A 78 5.05 -8.22 9.22
N GLY A 79 4.13 -8.03 10.16
CA GLY A 79 4.40 -7.44 11.46
C GLY A 79 5.37 -8.26 12.32
N GLU A 80 5.27 -9.57 12.35
CA GLU A 80 6.12 -10.41 13.20
C GLU A 80 7.60 -10.33 12.81
N THR A 81 7.90 -10.21 11.51
CA THR A 81 9.26 -10.25 10.98
C THR A 81 9.78 -8.89 10.52
N GLY A 82 8.90 -7.90 10.34
CA GLY A 82 9.22 -6.60 9.78
C GLY A 82 9.49 -6.60 8.27
N LYS A 83 9.25 -7.72 7.60
CA LYS A 83 9.59 -7.89 6.19
C LYS A 83 8.64 -7.09 5.31
N LEU A 84 9.21 -6.28 4.41
CA LEU A 84 8.51 -5.72 3.26
C LEU A 84 8.72 -6.56 2.01
N THR A 85 7.64 -6.84 1.29
CA THR A 85 7.68 -7.61 0.04
C THR A 85 6.87 -6.88 -1.04
N TYR A 86 7.49 -6.58 -2.18
CA TYR A 86 6.79 -5.99 -3.32
C TYR A 86 5.69 -6.91 -3.84
N VAL A 87 4.52 -6.34 -4.12
CA VAL A 87 3.43 -7.07 -4.74
C VAL A 87 3.76 -7.31 -6.22
N THR A 88 3.70 -8.58 -6.63
CA THR A 88 3.88 -9.02 -8.02
C THR A 88 2.53 -9.30 -8.68
N GLY A 89 2.48 -9.39 -10.02
CA GLY A 89 1.24 -9.72 -10.75
C GLY A 89 0.31 -8.54 -11.01
N LEU A 90 0.69 -7.33 -10.59
CA LEU A 90 0.07 -6.07 -11.00
C LEU A 90 0.58 -5.63 -12.38
N PRO A 91 -0.10 -4.70 -13.07
CA PRO A 91 0.44 -4.02 -14.24
C PRO A 91 1.78 -3.34 -13.96
N SER A 92 2.53 -3.03 -15.02
CA SER A 92 3.79 -2.28 -14.88
C SER A 92 3.54 -0.97 -14.13
N PRO A 93 4.35 -0.60 -13.12
CA PRO A 93 4.15 0.63 -12.38
C PRO A 93 4.15 1.90 -13.23
N GLU A 94 4.85 1.91 -14.36
CA GLU A 94 4.86 3.03 -15.32
C GLU A 94 3.49 3.24 -16.01
N THR A 95 2.67 2.19 -16.03
CA THR A 95 1.32 2.21 -16.59
C THR A 95 0.26 2.48 -15.53
N ILE A 96 0.57 2.34 -14.24
CA ILE A 96 -0.41 2.59 -13.18
C ILE A 96 -0.63 4.09 -13.01
N VAL A 97 -1.89 4.52 -13.07
CA VAL A 97 -2.31 5.90 -12.79
C VAL A 97 -2.67 6.05 -11.32
N GLY A 98 -3.23 5.01 -10.71
CA GLY A 98 -3.55 4.99 -9.29
C GLY A 98 -4.18 3.69 -8.83
N PHE A 99 -4.35 3.61 -7.52
CA PHE A 99 -5.09 2.56 -6.83
C PHE A 99 -6.32 3.16 -6.17
N ALA A 100 -7.35 2.33 -5.94
CA ALA A 100 -8.50 2.72 -5.14
C ALA A 100 -8.05 3.24 -3.75
N ASP A 101 -8.66 4.34 -3.30
CA ASP A 101 -8.38 4.95 -2.00
C ASP A 101 -8.80 4.06 -0.83
N THR A 102 -9.83 3.25 -1.06
CA THR A 102 -10.38 2.32 -0.07
C THR A 102 -10.35 0.89 -0.62
N PRO A 103 -9.28 0.12 -0.40
CA PRO A 103 -9.27 -1.32 -0.67
C PRO A 103 -10.13 -2.06 0.34
N TYR A 104 -10.56 -3.26 -0.03
CA TYR A 104 -11.36 -4.14 0.82
C TYR A 104 -10.55 -5.38 1.22
N SER A 105 -10.68 -5.84 2.46
CA SER A 105 -10.01 -7.06 2.92
C SER A 105 -11.05 -8.04 3.50
N GLU A 106 -11.01 -9.29 3.07
CA GLU A 106 -11.87 -10.36 3.60
C GLU A 106 -11.17 -11.71 3.45
N ASN A 107 -11.37 -12.63 4.41
CA ASN A 107 -10.86 -14.01 4.36
C ASN A 107 -9.35 -14.10 4.06
N GLY A 108 -8.57 -13.17 4.62
CA GLY A 108 -7.12 -13.15 4.42
C GLY A 108 -6.63 -12.60 3.08
N THR A 109 -7.51 -12.02 2.26
CA THR A 109 -7.19 -11.46 0.94
C THR A 109 -7.49 -9.98 0.90
N ALA A 110 -6.62 -9.19 0.30
CA ALA A 110 -6.91 -7.78 -0.04
C ALA A 110 -7.41 -7.66 -1.47
N TYR A 111 -8.38 -6.78 -1.70
CA TYR A 111 -8.99 -6.47 -2.98
C TYR A 111 -8.81 -4.99 -3.29
N VAL A 112 -8.11 -4.69 -4.37
CA VAL A 112 -7.67 -3.33 -4.71
C VAL A 112 -8.09 -3.00 -6.13
N GLY A 113 -8.77 -1.88 -6.32
CA GLY A 113 -9.00 -1.32 -7.66
C GLY A 113 -7.69 -0.76 -8.23
N VAL A 114 -7.37 -1.12 -9.47
CA VAL A 114 -6.17 -0.65 -10.17
C VAL A 114 -6.59 0.05 -11.45
N THR A 115 -6.20 1.30 -11.58
CA THR A 115 -6.42 2.11 -12.78
C THR A 115 -5.09 2.25 -13.53
N THR A 116 -5.07 1.83 -14.79
CA THR A 116 -3.91 1.97 -15.68
C THR A 116 -4.13 3.06 -16.71
N LYS A 117 -3.05 3.58 -17.30
CA LYS A 117 -3.09 4.44 -18.47
C LYS A 117 -3.80 3.65 -19.57
N THR A 118 -4.85 4.24 -20.10
CA THR A 118 -5.57 3.74 -21.26
C THR A 118 -4.74 3.96 -22.52
N ASP A 119 -4.43 2.88 -23.23
CA ASP A 119 -4.85 2.84 -24.63
C ASP A 119 -6.39 2.67 -24.65
N ASP A 120 -7.08 3.03 -25.73
CA ASP A 120 -8.56 3.20 -25.82
C ASP A 120 -9.41 1.94 -25.48
N LYS A 121 -8.83 0.89 -24.89
CA LYS A 121 -9.44 -0.42 -24.62
C LYS A 121 -9.18 -0.96 -23.20
N ALA A 122 -8.43 -0.28 -22.33
CA ALA A 122 -8.08 -0.80 -21.01
C ALA A 122 -8.92 -0.17 -19.89
N TYR A 123 -9.97 -0.86 -19.45
CA TYR A 123 -10.76 -0.50 -18.28
C TYR A 123 -10.05 -0.89 -16.96
N PRO A 124 -10.29 -0.16 -15.84
CA PRO A 124 -9.75 -0.50 -14.53
C PRO A 124 -10.26 -1.87 -14.07
N ALA A 125 -9.50 -2.51 -13.18
CA ALA A 125 -9.85 -3.83 -12.67
C ALA A 125 -9.59 -3.96 -11.17
N VAL A 126 -10.36 -4.83 -10.52
CA VAL A 126 -10.12 -5.25 -9.14
C VAL A 126 -9.11 -6.39 -9.14
N TYR A 127 -8.05 -6.26 -8.37
CA TYR A 127 -7.05 -7.30 -8.14
C TYR A 127 -7.20 -7.86 -6.73
N SER A 128 -7.13 -9.18 -6.59
CA SER A 128 -6.94 -9.83 -5.29
C SER A 128 -5.45 -9.95 -4.99
N ILE A 129 -5.05 -9.81 -3.73
CA ILE A 129 -3.65 -9.91 -3.27
C ILE A 129 -3.59 -10.92 -2.12
N ASP A 130 -2.81 -11.98 -2.31
CA ASP A 130 -2.43 -12.90 -1.24
C ASP A 130 -1.27 -12.25 -0.42
N PRO A 131 -1.48 -11.95 0.87
CA PRO A 131 -0.47 -11.29 1.69
C PRO A 131 0.72 -12.20 2.03
N LYS A 132 0.53 -13.52 2.06
CA LYS A 132 1.61 -14.47 2.39
C LYS A 132 2.63 -14.55 1.27
N THR A 133 2.17 -14.49 0.03
CA THR A 133 3.04 -14.56 -1.16
C THR A 133 3.31 -13.22 -1.81
N ALA A 134 2.63 -12.14 -1.40
CA ALA A 134 2.62 -10.83 -2.06
C ALA A 134 2.33 -10.95 -3.58
N LYS A 135 1.37 -11.79 -3.94
CA LYS A 135 0.99 -12.02 -5.34
C LYS A 135 -0.41 -11.49 -5.61
N ALA A 136 -0.51 -10.60 -6.58
CA ALA A 136 -1.77 -10.10 -7.10
C ALA A 136 -2.30 -11.00 -8.23
N SER A 137 -3.61 -11.15 -8.30
CA SER A 137 -4.32 -11.81 -9.41
C SER A 137 -5.38 -10.86 -9.95
N LYS A 138 -5.40 -10.66 -11.27
CA LYS A 138 -6.40 -9.82 -11.93
C LYS A 138 -7.78 -10.47 -11.79
N GLY A 139 -8.75 -9.71 -11.31
CA GLY A 139 -10.15 -10.10 -11.18
C GLY A 139 -11.04 -9.34 -12.15
N LEU A 140 -12.16 -8.84 -11.63
CA LEU A 140 -13.21 -8.16 -12.39
C LEU A 140 -12.69 -6.89 -13.06
N VAL A 141 -12.97 -6.75 -14.36
CA VAL A 141 -12.78 -5.50 -15.11
C VAL A 141 -14.08 -4.70 -15.03
N VAL A 142 -13.98 -3.40 -14.76
CA VAL A 142 -15.12 -2.50 -14.58
C VAL A 142 -15.05 -1.42 -15.64
N GLU A 143 -16.07 -1.34 -16.52
CA GLU A 143 -16.20 -0.27 -17.51
C GLU A 143 -16.44 1.07 -16.82
N ALA A 144 -15.34 1.76 -16.53
CA ALA A 144 -15.28 3.02 -15.81
C ALA A 144 -13.95 3.72 -16.13
N THR A 145 -13.82 4.97 -15.70
CA THR A 145 -12.55 5.71 -15.78
C THR A 145 -11.60 5.34 -14.63
N GLN A 146 -12.14 5.09 -13.44
CA GLN A 146 -11.39 4.72 -12.24
C GLN A 146 -12.26 3.91 -11.27
N ILE A 147 -11.61 3.22 -10.34
CA ILE A 147 -12.26 2.57 -9.19
C ILE A 147 -11.75 3.28 -7.93
N ASP A 148 -12.63 3.98 -7.21
CA ASP A 148 -12.25 4.74 -6.01
C ASP A 148 -12.30 3.90 -4.73
N ALA A 149 -13.20 2.92 -4.66
CA ALA A 149 -13.39 2.07 -3.50
C ALA A 149 -13.86 0.66 -3.90
N VAL A 150 -13.47 -0.32 -3.10
CA VAL A 150 -14.00 -1.68 -3.16
C VAL A 150 -14.70 -1.97 -1.83
N GLY A 151 -15.83 -2.67 -1.88
CA GLY A 151 -16.57 -3.07 -0.69
C GLY A 151 -17.52 -4.22 -0.99
N LYS A 152 -17.93 -4.93 0.06
CA LYS A 152 -18.89 -6.03 -0.04
C LYS A 152 -20.26 -5.56 0.44
N LEU A 153 -21.26 -5.73 -0.41
CA LEU A 153 -22.66 -5.61 -0.01
C LEU A 153 -23.11 -6.95 0.59
N ALA A 154 -23.62 -6.92 1.82
CA ALA A 154 -24.29 -8.05 2.42
C ALA A 154 -25.80 -7.84 2.28
N ALA A 155 -26.49 -8.76 1.57
CA ALA A 155 -27.94 -8.84 1.65
C ALA A 155 -28.33 -9.33 3.05
N LYS A 156 -29.33 -8.67 3.65
CA LYS A 156 -29.94 -9.11 4.91
C LYS A 156 -30.95 -10.21 4.66
#